data_AF-A0ABD7HQL8-F1
#
_entry.id   AF-A0ABD7HQL8-F1
#
_cell.length_a   1.000
_cell.length_b   1.000
_cell.length_c   1.000
_cell.angle_alpha   90.00
_cell.angle_beta   90.00
_cell.angle_gamma   90.00
#
_symmetry.space_group_name_H-M   'P 1'
#
loop_
_entity.id
_entity.type
_entity.pdbx_description
1 polymer ?
#
loop_
_entity_poly.entity_id
_entity_poly.type
_entity_poly.pdbx_seq_one_letter_code
_entity_poly.pdbx_strand_id
1 'polypeptide(L)'
;MLKNPLAVVTKSTKPRQWEDHLEPILAVQDLINMAYEGFVVADVGTADIELKQESVFSRSPELWISRIMTVPPGSKAPKSMNEYPVFNLSQIGGIRGVDGWIELSRKHGRATGPISKIYRFGRGLAVETRCMEIAAAIDYWSESHRRAGVAWAGKPNGSLTQCLAKFAGSAFKEFVGDLDVWSKIFRDTYNRIKHEPVFSYDAEDVYTITRSAEILLQSALLNRIARNKKMTGIICDSHRNYRVGIDVRQIVARGQL
;
A
#
# COMPACT_ATOMS: atom_id res chain seq x y z
N MET A 1 14.14 18.94 19.45
CA MET A 1 14.58 17.54 19.28
C MET A 1 13.52 16.62 19.86
N LEU A 2 13.02 15.65 19.07
CA LEU A 2 12.12 14.62 19.59
C LEU A 2 12.88 13.79 20.63
N LYS A 3 12.30 13.59 21.81
CA LYS A 3 12.96 12.88 22.93
C LYS A 3 13.27 11.40 22.63
N ASN A 4 12.64 10.80 21.61
CA ASN A 4 12.87 9.44 21.13
C ASN A 4 12.53 9.35 19.62
N PRO A 5 13.48 9.57 18.71
CA PRO A 5 13.23 9.39 17.29
C PRO A 5 13.06 7.90 16.95
N LEU A 6 12.17 7.59 15.99
CA LEU A 6 12.08 6.25 15.44
C LEU A 6 13.35 5.95 14.64
N ALA A 7 14.09 4.91 15.03
CA ALA A 7 15.25 4.43 14.31
C ALA A 7 14.97 3.06 13.68
N VAL A 8 15.29 2.91 12.40
CA VAL A 8 15.22 1.64 11.68
C VAL A 8 16.65 1.23 11.33
N VAL A 9 17.11 0.14 11.91
CA VAL A 9 18.51 -0.31 11.80
C VAL A 9 18.54 -1.72 11.23
N THR A 10 19.47 -1.94 10.30
CA THR A 10 19.71 -3.24 9.69
C THR A 10 21.13 -3.68 9.95
N LYS A 11 21.29 -4.84 10.59
CA LYS A 11 22.59 -5.43 10.89
C LYS A 11 22.70 -6.81 10.23
N SER A 12 23.87 -7.13 9.70
CA SER A 12 24.22 -8.46 9.20
C SER A 12 25.38 -9.03 10.01
N THR A 13 25.44 -10.34 10.13
CA THR A 13 26.57 -11.08 10.75
C THR A 13 27.58 -11.58 9.71
N LYS A 14 27.24 -11.44 8.43
CA LYS A 14 28.09 -11.79 7.28
C LYS A 14 28.13 -10.60 6.32
N PRO A 15 29.23 -10.40 5.58
CA PRO A 15 29.29 -9.37 4.54
C PRO A 15 28.10 -9.49 3.59
N ARG A 16 27.45 -8.35 3.32
CA ARG A 16 26.33 -8.22 2.38
C ARG A 16 26.52 -6.97 1.54
N GLN A 17 25.83 -6.91 0.41
CA GLN A 17 25.79 -5.69 -0.38
C GLN A 17 24.98 -4.64 0.38
N TRP A 18 25.38 -3.37 0.28
CA TRP A 18 24.72 -2.30 1.03
C TRP A 18 23.25 -2.14 0.62
N GLU A 19 22.89 -2.49 -0.62
CA GLU A 19 21.51 -2.51 -1.10
C GLU A 19 20.63 -3.51 -0.32
N ASP A 20 21.21 -4.64 0.12
CA ASP A 20 20.48 -5.65 0.92
C ASP A 20 20.07 -5.10 2.29
N HIS A 21 20.80 -4.10 2.79
CA HIS A 21 20.48 -3.37 4.02
C HIS A 21 19.41 -2.29 3.76
N LEU A 22 19.35 -1.72 2.56
CA LEU A 22 18.35 -0.71 2.24
C LEU A 22 16.94 -1.26 2.02
N GLU A 23 16.80 -2.43 1.41
CA GLU A 23 15.50 -3.01 1.07
C GLU A 23 14.52 -3.03 2.27
N PRO A 24 14.87 -3.57 3.45
CA PRO A 24 13.98 -3.53 4.62
C PRO A 24 13.73 -2.11 5.13
N ILE A 25 14.71 -1.20 5.09
CA ILE A 25 14.52 0.21 5.51
C ILE A 25 13.48 0.90 4.62
N LEU A 26 13.60 0.70 3.29
CA LEU A 26 12.66 1.25 2.31
C LEU A 26 11.26 0.68 2.50
N ALA A 27 11.14 -0.62 2.76
CA ALA A 27 9.84 -1.25 3.03
C ALA A 27 9.19 -0.69 4.30
N VAL A 28 9.96 -0.47 5.38
CA VAL A 28 9.45 0.17 6.61
C VAL A 28 9.00 1.60 6.34
N GLN A 29 9.80 2.40 5.65
CA GLN A 29 9.42 3.77 5.29
C GLN A 29 8.18 3.78 4.37
N ASP A 30 8.04 2.83 3.45
CA ASP A 30 6.83 2.68 2.62
C ASP A 30 5.58 2.40 3.46
N LEU A 31 5.71 1.62 4.53
CA LEU A 31 4.62 1.37 5.47
C LEU A 31 4.23 2.63 6.24
N ILE A 32 5.22 3.40 6.69
CA ILE A 32 5.01 4.70 7.35
C ILE A 32 4.35 5.68 6.37
N ASN A 33 4.81 5.71 5.13
CA ASN A 33 4.25 6.58 4.09
C ASN A 33 2.77 6.27 3.84
N MET A 34 2.39 4.99 3.81
CA MET A 34 0.98 4.59 3.73
C MET A 34 0.17 5.00 4.97
N ALA A 35 0.75 4.92 6.17
CA ALA A 35 0.06 5.28 7.40
C ALA A 35 -0.27 6.78 7.46
N TYR A 36 0.62 7.64 6.96
CA TYR A 36 0.43 9.11 6.95
C TYR A 36 -0.06 9.67 5.62
N GLU A 37 -0.17 8.82 4.60
CA GLU A 37 -0.48 9.16 3.20
C GLU A 37 0.39 10.28 2.63
N GLY A 38 1.69 10.22 2.91
CA GLY A 38 2.68 11.16 2.40
C GLY A 38 4.08 10.59 2.54
N PHE A 39 5.05 11.17 1.85
CA PHE A 39 6.44 10.76 1.95
C PHE A 39 7.07 11.29 3.25
N VAL A 40 7.33 10.40 4.20
CA VAL A 40 8.00 10.71 5.47
C VAL A 40 9.50 10.62 5.29
N VAL A 41 10.19 11.75 5.32
CA VAL A 41 11.66 11.80 5.20
C VAL A 41 12.34 11.22 6.44
N ALA A 42 13.52 10.61 6.26
CA ALA A 42 14.43 10.37 7.37
C ALA A 42 15.28 11.63 7.62
N ASP A 43 15.37 12.05 8.88
CA ASP A 43 16.13 13.24 9.26
C ASP A 43 17.65 12.99 9.24
N VAL A 44 18.08 11.78 9.62
CA VAL A 44 19.49 11.40 9.76
C VAL A 44 19.67 9.94 9.34
N GLY A 45 20.85 9.61 8.81
CA GLY A 45 21.27 8.25 8.52
C GLY A 45 22.74 8.07 8.89
N THR A 46 23.08 6.90 9.42
CA THR A 46 24.45 6.52 9.76
C THR A 46 24.73 5.11 9.25
N ALA A 47 25.99 4.83 8.92
CA ALA A 47 26.44 3.49 8.57
C ALA A 47 27.56 3.08 9.52
N ASP A 48 27.38 1.95 10.21
CA ASP A 48 28.47 1.33 10.96
C ASP A 48 29.15 0.29 10.10
N ILE A 49 30.42 0.53 9.79
CA ILE A 49 31.29 -0.45 9.12
C ILE A 49 32.17 -1.03 10.22
N GLU A 50 31.98 -2.32 10.55
CA GLU A 50 32.90 -3.03 11.45
C GLU A 50 34.27 -3.12 10.77
N LEU A 51 35.13 -2.12 11.04
CA LEU A 51 36.53 -2.10 10.63
C LEU A 51 37.34 -2.88 11.67
N LYS A 52 38.28 -3.73 11.22
CA LYS A 52 39.17 -4.50 12.10
C LYS A 52 40.12 -3.65 12.97
N GLN A 53 40.08 -2.32 12.89
CA GLN A 53 40.94 -1.44 13.68
C GLN A 53 40.12 -0.50 14.56
N GLU A 54 40.36 -0.62 15.86
CA GLU A 54 39.85 0.21 16.95
C GLU A 54 40.39 1.65 16.85
N SER A 55 39.86 2.44 15.93
CA SER A 55 40.01 3.89 16.06
C SER A 55 39.05 4.38 17.12
N VAL A 56 39.58 4.85 18.25
CA VAL A 56 38.85 5.47 19.37
C VAL A 56 38.09 6.75 18.95
N PHE A 57 38.29 7.21 17.70
CA PHE A 57 37.65 8.39 17.11
C PHE A 57 36.55 8.06 16.08
N SER A 58 36.19 6.78 15.85
CA SER A 58 35.21 6.44 14.82
C SER A 58 33.78 6.76 15.27
N ARG A 59 33.29 7.98 15.00
CA ARG A 59 31.85 8.18 14.84
C ARG A 59 31.41 7.40 13.61
N SER A 60 30.24 6.74 13.69
CA SER A 60 29.56 6.16 12.53
C SER A 60 29.50 7.23 11.43
N PRO A 61 30.07 7.00 10.22
CA PRO A 61 29.96 7.97 9.15
C PRO A 61 28.49 8.30 8.85
N GLU A 62 28.23 9.58 8.57
CA GLU A 62 26.95 10.02 8.07
C GLU A 62 26.66 9.35 6.73
N LEU A 63 25.47 8.79 6.59
CA LEU A 63 24.99 8.14 5.39
C LEU A 63 23.86 8.95 4.81
N TRP A 64 24.12 9.63 3.70
CA TRP A 64 23.09 10.37 2.98
C TRP A 64 22.48 9.55 1.84
N ILE A 65 21.15 9.45 1.82
CA ILE A 65 20.41 8.74 0.78
C ILE A 65 19.21 9.57 0.36
N SER A 66 19.29 10.18 -0.83
CA SER A 66 18.20 10.99 -1.42
C SER A 66 16.85 10.28 -1.42
N ARG A 67 16.83 8.98 -1.75
CA ARG A 67 15.62 8.14 -1.83
C ARG A 67 14.85 8.02 -0.50
N ILE A 68 15.46 8.36 0.62
CA ILE A 68 14.89 8.24 1.97
C ILE A 68 14.77 9.61 2.62
N MET A 69 15.69 10.53 2.34
CA MET A 69 15.85 11.81 3.05
C MET A 69 15.25 13.00 2.30
N THR A 70 14.88 12.86 1.03
CA THR A 70 14.34 13.96 0.23
C THR A 70 12.97 13.58 -0.30
N VAL A 71 11.99 14.50 -0.17
CA VAL A 71 10.67 14.34 -0.78
C VAL A 71 10.85 14.28 -2.31
N PRO A 72 10.49 13.17 -2.98
CA PRO A 72 10.67 13.06 -4.41
C PRO A 72 9.78 14.04 -5.19
N PRO A 73 10.20 14.48 -6.39
CA PRO A 73 9.34 15.26 -7.27
C PRO A 73 7.99 14.55 -7.52
N GLY A 74 6.89 15.31 -7.50
CA GLY A 74 5.54 14.76 -7.70
C GLY A 74 4.93 14.03 -6.49
N SER A 75 5.71 13.84 -5.42
CA SER A 75 5.23 13.36 -4.12
C SER A 75 4.97 14.52 -3.17
N LYS A 76 4.21 14.27 -2.11
CA LYS A 76 3.93 15.26 -1.07
C LYS A 76 4.36 14.70 0.28
N ALA A 77 4.89 15.57 1.14
CA ALA A 77 5.01 15.26 2.56
C ALA A 77 3.60 15.05 3.16
N PRO A 78 3.49 14.30 4.28
CA PRO A 78 2.26 14.26 5.05
C PRO A 78 1.78 15.66 5.42
N LYS A 79 0.48 15.80 5.62
CA LYS A 79 -0.09 17.08 6.09
C LYS A 79 0.44 17.42 7.49
N SER A 80 0.60 16.41 8.35
CA SER A 80 1.27 16.55 9.64
C SER A 80 1.82 15.21 10.11
N MET A 81 2.88 15.21 10.93
CA MET A 81 3.29 14.02 11.68
C MET A 81 2.59 13.91 13.04
N ASN A 82 1.78 14.91 13.42
CA ASN A 82 0.99 14.93 14.66
C ASN A 82 -0.48 14.56 14.41
N GLU A 83 -0.88 14.37 13.14
CA GLU A 83 -2.22 13.91 12.82
C GLU A 83 -2.36 12.40 13.05
N TYR A 84 -3.59 11.96 13.28
CA TYR A 84 -3.85 10.53 13.45
C TYR A 84 -3.51 9.79 12.14
N PRO A 85 -2.60 8.79 12.19
CA PRO A 85 -2.33 7.98 11.01
C PRO A 85 -3.54 7.11 10.69
N VAL A 86 -3.64 6.66 9.44
CA VAL A 86 -4.67 5.72 8.97
C VAL A 86 -4.66 4.45 9.82
N PHE A 87 -3.47 3.99 10.21
CA PHE A 87 -3.29 2.87 11.12
C PHE A 87 -2.04 3.03 11.98
N ASN A 88 -2.03 2.36 13.12
CA ASN A 88 -0.96 2.35 14.11
C ASN A 88 -0.21 1.02 14.12
N LEU A 89 0.98 1.03 14.70
CA LEU A 89 1.84 -0.16 14.83
C LEU A 89 1.12 -1.34 15.51
N SER A 90 0.33 -1.09 16.56
CA SER A 90 -0.41 -2.14 17.28
C SER A 90 -1.48 -2.80 16.39
N GLN A 91 -2.13 -2.03 15.50
CA GLN A 91 -3.20 -2.52 14.64
C GLN A 91 -2.69 -3.49 13.58
N ILE A 92 -1.47 -3.27 13.07
CA ILE A 92 -0.83 -4.16 12.11
C ILE A 92 -0.13 -5.37 12.75
N GLY A 93 -0.26 -5.59 14.06
CA GLY A 93 0.37 -6.71 14.76
C GLY A 93 1.75 -6.41 15.34
N GLY A 94 2.08 -5.13 15.55
CA GLY A 94 3.34 -4.70 16.15
C GLY A 94 4.55 -4.94 15.24
N ILE A 95 5.70 -5.22 15.84
CA ILE A 95 6.94 -5.51 15.12
C ILE A 95 6.82 -6.74 14.20
N ARG A 96 6.02 -7.74 14.58
CA ARG A 96 5.74 -8.90 13.71
C ARG A 96 4.98 -8.51 12.44
N GLY A 97 4.13 -7.48 12.53
CA GLY A 97 3.47 -6.89 11.38
C GLY A 97 4.45 -6.22 10.42
N VAL A 98 5.43 -5.49 10.97
CA VAL A 98 6.50 -4.86 10.20
C VAL A 98 7.36 -5.90 9.49
N ASP A 99 7.77 -6.96 10.17
CA ASP A 99 8.50 -8.09 9.57
C ASP A 99 7.67 -8.74 8.44
N GLY A 100 6.39 -8.99 8.70
CA GLY A 100 5.46 -9.48 7.69
C GLY A 100 5.34 -8.56 6.48
N TRP A 101 5.38 -7.24 6.68
CA TRP A 101 5.34 -6.26 5.58
C TRP A 101 6.64 -6.24 4.76
N ILE A 102 7.80 -6.35 5.40
CA ILE A 102 9.10 -6.48 4.72
C ILE A 102 9.09 -7.73 3.84
N GLU A 103 8.68 -8.87 4.40
CA GLU A 103 8.60 -10.13 3.66
C GLU A 103 7.58 -10.04 2.51
N LEU A 104 6.42 -9.46 2.76
CA LEU A 104 5.35 -9.28 1.78
C LEU A 104 5.81 -8.38 0.63
N SER A 105 6.50 -7.28 0.93
CA SER A 105 7.02 -6.35 -0.07
C SER A 105 8.09 -6.98 -0.96
N ARG A 106 8.94 -7.81 -0.36
CA ARG A 106 9.98 -8.56 -1.09
C ARG A 106 9.38 -9.64 -1.99
N LYS A 107 8.45 -10.46 -1.47
CA LYS A 107 7.86 -11.59 -2.21
C LYS A 107 6.78 -11.18 -3.21
N HIS A 108 6.01 -10.14 -2.87
CA HIS A 108 4.80 -9.72 -3.57
C HIS A 108 4.83 -8.24 -3.96
N GLY A 109 6.00 -7.77 -4.41
CA GLY A 109 6.20 -6.38 -4.84
C GLY A 109 5.24 -5.87 -5.91
N ARG A 110 4.66 -6.77 -6.74
CA ARG A 110 3.62 -6.43 -7.72
C ARG A 110 2.26 -6.10 -7.08
N ALA A 111 1.99 -6.61 -5.87
CA ALA A 111 0.79 -6.28 -5.11
C ALA A 111 1.03 -5.07 -4.20
N THR A 112 2.16 -5.01 -3.49
CA THR A 112 2.45 -3.94 -2.53
C THR A 112 2.90 -2.65 -3.21
N GLY A 113 3.65 -2.74 -4.31
CA GLY A 113 4.26 -1.60 -4.99
C GLY A 113 3.27 -0.50 -5.35
N PRO A 114 2.17 -0.79 -6.05
CA PRO A 114 1.21 0.23 -6.45
C PRO A 114 0.60 1.01 -5.28
N ILE A 115 0.40 0.38 -4.11
CA ILE A 115 -0.19 1.06 -2.94
C ILE A 115 0.84 1.77 -2.07
N SER A 116 2.08 1.28 -2.03
CA SER A 116 3.09 1.76 -1.08
C SER A 116 4.14 2.68 -1.71
N LYS A 117 4.50 2.43 -2.98
CA LYS A 117 5.54 3.20 -3.67
C LYS A 117 5.01 4.43 -4.39
N ILE A 118 3.68 4.62 -4.43
CA ILE A 118 3.07 5.85 -4.95
C ILE A 118 3.59 7.11 -4.22
N TYR A 119 3.96 6.98 -2.95
CA TYR A 119 4.56 8.05 -2.16
C TYR A 119 6.01 8.35 -2.53
N ARG A 120 6.69 7.44 -3.24
CA ARG A 120 8.07 7.61 -3.70
C ARG A 120 8.16 8.13 -5.14
N PHE A 121 7.23 7.72 -5.99
CA PHE A 121 7.25 8.05 -7.42
C PHE A 121 6.27 9.15 -7.80
N GLY A 122 5.44 9.57 -6.84
CA GLY A 122 4.46 10.63 -7.03
C GLY A 122 3.06 10.09 -7.32
N ARG A 123 2.07 10.95 -7.05
CA ARG A 123 0.64 10.66 -7.22
C ARG A 123 0.06 11.17 -8.54
N GLY A 124 0.86 11.84 -9.37
CA GLY A 124 0.42 12.52 -10.60
C GLY A 124 0.20 11.60 -11.81
N LEU A 125 -0.19 10.35 -11.60
CA LEU A 125 -0.53 9.44 -12.69
C LEU A 125 -1.91 9.77 -13.24
N ALA A 126 -2.09 9.60 -14.55
CA ALA A 126 -3.40 9.66 -15.18
C ALA A 126 -4.33 8.59 -14.58
N VAL A 127 -5.63 8.88 -14.48
CA VAL A 127 -6.61 8.02 -13.79
C VAL A 127 -6.68 6.62 -14.40
N GLU A 128 -6.46 6.53 -15.72
CA GLU A 128 -6.42 5.31 -16.51
C GLU A 128 -5.19 4.46 -16.15
N THR A 129 -4.02 5.09 -16.06
CA THR A 129 -2.79 4.43 -15.64
C THR A 129 -2.95 3.88 -14.23
N ARG A 130 -3.52 4.67 -13.32
CA ARG A 130 -3.75 4.24 -11.94
C ARG A 130 -4.75 3.09 -11.87
N CYS A 131 -5.81 3.12 -12.67
CA CYS A 131 -6.79 2.04 -12.78
C CYS A 131 -6.12 0.73 -13.21
N MET A 132 -5.31 0.78 -14.28
CA MET A 132 -4.59 -0.37 -14.80
C MET A 132 -3.59 -0.95 -13.78
N GLU A 133 -2.82 -0.11 -13.09
CA GLU A 133 -1.87 -0.55 -12.06
C GLU A 133 -2.56 -1.30 -10.92
N ILE A 134 -3.65 -0.73 -10.39
CA ILE A 134 -4.40 -1.34 -9.27
C ILE A 134 -5.10 -2.62 -9.70
N ALA A 135 -5.70 -2.65 -10.90
CA ALA A 135 -6.32 -3.85 -11.44
C ALA A 135 -5.29 -4.98 -11.60
N ALA A 136 -4.13 -4.69 -12.20
CA ALA A 136 -3.05 -5.67 -12.36
C ALA A 136 -2.51 -6.19 -11.01
N ALA A 137 -2.45 -5.33 -10.00
CA ALA A 137 -2.02 -5.71 -8.65
C ALA A 137 -3.02 -6.64 -7.96
N ILE A 138 -4.32 -6.35 -8.08
CA ILE A 138 -5.41 -7.20 -7.57
C ILE A 138 -5.41 -8.55 -8.28
N ASP A 139 -5.27 -8.56 -9.60
CA ASP A 139 -5.21 -9.79 -10.40
C ASP A 139 -4.01 -10.64 -9.99
N TYR A 140 -2.81 -10.04 -9.90
CA TYR A 140 -1.62 -10.73 -9.42
C TYR A 140 -1.81 -11.31 -8.01
N TRP A 141 -2.33 -10.51 -7.07
CA TRP A 141 -2.54 -10.93 -5.69
C TRP A 141 -3.51 -12.11 -5.62
N SER A 142 -4.65 -12.00 -6.29
CA SER A 142 -5.70 -13.02 -6.28
C SER A 142 -5.27 -14.30 -7.01
N GLU A 143 -4.62 -14.17 -8.16
CA GLU A 143 -4.11 -15.29 -8.95
C GLU A 143 -3.01 -16.05 -8.21
N SER A 144 -2.11 -15.36 -7.51
CA SER A 144 -1.07 -16.01 -6.71
C SER A 144 -1.67 -16.88 -5.59
N HIS A 145 -2.72 -16.42 -4.94
CA HIS A 145 -3.43 -17.17 -3.89
C HIS A 145 -4.27 -18.31 -4.47
N ARG A 146 -4.88 -18.11 -5.63
CA ARG A 146 -5.61 -19.17 -6.35
C ARG A 146 -4.67 -20.32 -6.72
N ARG A 147 -3.50 -20.02 -7.27
CA ARG A 147 -2.47 -21.03 -7.60
C ARG A 147 -1.92 -21.75 -6.38
N ALA A 148 -1.85 -21.06 -5.24
CA ALA A 148 -1.49 -21.65 -3.96
C ALA A 148 -2.64 -22.44 -3.29
N GLY A 149 -3.81 -22.58 -3.94
CA GLY A 149 -4.94 -23.35 -3.43
C GLY A 149 -5.64 -22.72 -2.21
N VAL A 150 -5.48 -21.41 -2.00
CA VAL A 150 -6.07 -20.74 -0.84
C VAL A 150 -7.59 -20.63 -1.00
N ALA A 151 -8.34 -21.09 0.00
CA ALA A 151 -9.79 -21.27 -0.07
C ALA A 151 -10.57 -20.03 -0.54
N TRP A 152 -10.20 -18.83 -0.08
CA TRP A 152 -10.90 -17.60 -0.47
C TRP A 152 -10.75 -17.25 -1.96
N ALA A 153 -9.66 -17.71 -2.58
CA ALA A 153 -9.37 -17.50 -3.99
C ALA A 153 -9.81 -18.69 -4.87
N GLY A 154 -10.39 -19.75 -4.28
CA GLY A 154 -10.83 -20.97 -4.96
C GLY A 154 -12.24 -20.86 -5.57
N LYS A 155 -12.52 -21.72 -6.58
CA LYS A 155 -13.80 -21.90 -7.31
C LYS A 155 -14.56 -20.58 -7.59
N PRO A 156 -14.27 -19.88 -8.69
CA PRO A 156 -14.90 -18.61 -8.99
C PRO A 156 -16.38 -18.79 -9.37
N ASN A 157 -17.30 -18.49 -8.45
CA ASN A 157 -18.66 -18.09 -8.81
C ASN A 157 -18.73 -16.58 -9.13
N GLY A 158 -17.61 -16.03 -9.63
CA GLY A 158 -17.39 -14.58 -9.71
C GLY A 158 -15.97 -14.22 -10.12
N SER A 159 -15.71 -12.94 -10.31
CA SER A 159 -14.37 -12.47 -10.68
C SER A 159 -13.35 -12.57 -9.53
N LEU A 160 -12.05 -12.61 -9.82
CA LEU A 160 -10.99 -12.57 -8.80
C LEU A 160 -11.11 -11.34 -7.89
N THR A 161 -11.43 -10.18 -8.47
CA THR A 161 -11.73 -8.94 -7.76
C THR A 161 -12.89 -9.11 -6.77
N GLN A 162 -13.98 -9.73 -7.21
CA GLN A 162 -15.16 -9.99 -6.38
C GLN A 162 -14.84 -10.97 -5.24
N CYS A 163 -14.04 -12.01 -5.51
CA CYS A 163 -13.58 -12.94 -4.48
C CYS A 163 -12.73 -12.22 -3.42
N LEU A 164 -11.81 -11.34 -3.84
CA LEU A 164 -11.02 -10.52 -2.92
C LEU A 164 -11.89 -9.59 -2.09
N ALA A 165 -12.88 -8.93 -2.71
CA ALA A 165 -13.83 -8.05 -2.03
C ALA A 165 -14.65 -8.79 -0.96
N LYS A 166 -15.17 -9.98 -1.31
CA LYS A 166 -15.87 -10.87 -0.37
C LYS A 166 -14.93 -11.33 0.76
N PHE A 167 -13.68 -11.63 0.44
CA PHE A 167 -12.68 -12.03 1.43
C PHE A 167 -12.34 -10.90 2.42
N ALA A 168 -12.26 -9.65 1.96
CA ALA A 168 -11.97 -8.48 2.78
C ALA A 168 -13.00 -8.25 3.90
N GLY A 169 -14.24 -8.72 3.70
CA GLY A 169 -15.27 -8.82 4.74
C GLY A 169 -16.35 -7.74 4.68
N SER A 170 -17.24 -7.75 5.68
CA SER A 170 -18.43 -6.89 5.73
C SER A 170 -18.10 -5.40 5.75
N ALA A 171 -17.02 -4.99 6.42
CA ALA A 171 -16.61 -3.59 6.44
C ALA A 171 -16.35 -3.03 5.04
N PHE A 172 -15.77 -3.82 4.12
CA PHE A 172 -15.59 -3.38 2.74
C PHE A 172 -16.92 -3.32 1.99
N LYS A 173 -17.83 -4.27 2.25
CA LYS A 173 -19.20 -4.24 1.71
C LYS A 173 -19.95 -2.99 2.18
N GLU A 174 -19.88 -2.63 3.45
CA GLU A 174 -20.48 -1.40 3.97
C GLU A 174 -19.84 -0.15 3.34
N PHE A 175 -18.53 -0.19 3.11
CA PHE A 175 -17.80 0.88 2.44
C PHE A 175 -18.30 1.13 1.02
N VAL A 176 -18.43 0.09 0.18
CA VAL A 176 -18.78 0.24 -1.25
C VAL A 176 -20.26 0.03 -1.60
N GLY A 177 -21.04 -0.57 -0.71
CA GLY A 177 -22.41 -0.99 -0.99
C GLY A 177 -22.50 -2.39 -1.59
N ASP A 178 -23.12 -2.53 -2.76
CA ASP A 178 -23.26 -3.82 -3.43
C ASP A 178 -21.91 -4.26 -4.04
N LEU A 179 -21.33 -5.35 -3.50
CA LEU A 179 -20.05 -5.88 -3.94
C LEU A 179 -20.07 -6.40 -5.37
N ASP A 180 -21.18 -6.96 -5.81
CA ASP A 180 -21.29 -7.60 -7.12
C ASP A 180 -21.35 -6.51 -8.20
N VAL A 181 -22.17 -5.47 -7.97
CA VAL A 181 -22.24 -4.28 -8.82
C VAL A 181 -20.91 -3.54 -8.82
N TRP A 182 -20.32 -3.25 -7.65
CA TRP A 182 -19.02 -2.59 -7.54
C TRP A 182 -17.92 -3.34 -8.31
N SER A 183 -17.83 -4.66 -8.13
CA SER A 183 -16.80 -5.47 -8.78
C SER A 183 -16.96 -5.51 -10.29
N LYS A 184 -18.21 -5.49 -10.78
CA LYS A 184 -18.52 -5.41 -12.20
C LYS A 184 -18.09 -4.05 -12.76
N ILE A 185 -18.51 -2.94 -12.13
CA ILE A 185 -18.14 -1.58 -12.56
C ILE A 185 -16.63 -1.45 -12.65
N PHE A 186 -15.87 -1.81 -11.60
CA PHE A 186 -14.42 -1.70 -11.61
C PHE A 186 -13.76 -2.51 -12.74
N ARG A 187 -14.20 -3.77 -12.92
CA ARG A 187 -13.62 -4.65 -13.96
C ARG A 187 -13.97 -4.22 -15.36
N ASP A 188 -15.22 -3.84 -15.59
CA ASP A 188 -15.66 -3.37 -16.90
C ASP A 188 -14.92 -2.08 -17.25
N THR A 189 -14.78 -1.15 -16.30
CA THR A 189 -13.97 0.07 -16.47
C THR A 189 -12.54 -0.24 -16.88
N TYR A 190 -11.85 -1.09 -16.12
CA TYR A 190 -10.48 -1.52 -16.44
C TYR A 190 -10.38 -2.14 -17.84
N ASN A 191 -11.30 -3.04 -18.18
CA ASN A 191 -11.30 -3.71 -19.48
C ASN A 191 -11.54 -2.71 -20.63
N ARG A 192 -12.47 -1.77 -20.46
CA ARG A 192 -12.78 -0.76 -21.47
C ARG A 192 -11.62 0.21 -21.65
N ILE A 193 -11.02 0.72 -20.57
CA ILE A 193 -9.80 1.55 -20.64
C ILE A 193 -8.67 0.84 -21.40
N LYS A 194 -8.54 -0.47 -21.21
CA LYS A 194 -7.49 -1.27 -21.85
C LYS A 194 -7.75 -1.57 -23.33
N HIS A 195 -9.01 -1.72 -23.73
CA HIS A 195 -9.36 -2.30 -25.04
C HIS A 195 -10.17 -1.38 -25.96
N GLU A 196 -10.77 -0.31 -25.44
CA GLU A 196 -11.67 0.59 -26.19
C GLU A 196 -11.07 2.00 -26.26
N PRO A 197 -10.37 2.38 -27.36
CA PRO A 197 -9.75 3.70 -27.50
C PRO A 197 -10.73 4.89 -27.46
N VAL A 198 -12.02 4.63 -27.74
CA VAL A 198 -13.09 5.65 -27.78
C VAL A 198 -14.01 5.58 -26.56
N PHE A 199 -13.61 4.85 -25.51
CA PHE A 199 -14.38 4.79 -24.28
C PHE A 199 -14.46 6.18 -23.64
N SER A 200 -15.67 6.73 -23.57
CA SER A 200 -15.96 7.97 -22.86
C SER A 200 -16.35 7.64 -21.42
N TYR A 201 -15.73 8.34 -20.47
CA TYR A 201 -15.96 8.19 -19.03
C TYR A 201 -15.76 9.52 -18.33
N ASP A 202 -16.38 9.64 -17.15
CA ASP A 202 -16.04 10.70 -16.19
C ASP A 202 -14.76 10.31 -15.44
N ALA A 203 -13.74 11.18 -15.49
CA ALA A 203 -12.46 10.95 -14.85
C ALA A 203 -12.56 10.85 -13.32
N GLU A 204 -13.49 11.57 -12.69
CA GLU A 204 -13.73 11.52 -11.24
C GLU A 204 -14.40 10.21 -10.83
N ASP A 205 -15.28 9.67 -11.67
CA ASP A 205 -15.88 8.36 -11.44
C ASP A 205 -14.84 7.24 -11.57
N VAL A 206 -13.98 7.29 -12.59
CA VAL A 206 -12.84 6.37 -12.75
C VAL A 206 -11.85 6.50 -11.59
N TYR A 207 -11.56 7.71 -11.16
CA TYR A 207 -10.72 7.97 -9.99
C TYR A 207 -11.32 7.33 -8.72
N THR A 208 -12.60 7.58 -8.46
CA THR A 208 -13.30 7.11 -7.26
C THR A 208 -13.39 5.58 -7.21
N ILE A 209 -13.78 4.94 -8.33
CA ILE A 209 -13.84 3.48 -8.38
C ILE A 209 -12.43 2.87 -8.23
N THR A 210 -11.40 3.47 -8.85
CA THR A 210 -10.01 3.02 -8.71
C THR A 210 -9.51 3.17 -7.28
N ARG A 211 -9.82 4.29 -6.61
CA ARG A 211 -9.42 4.54 -5.23
C ARG A 211 -10.09 3.55 -4.27
N SER A 212 -11.34 3.18 -4.51
CA SER A 212 -12.01 2.13 -3.73
C SER A 212 -11.35 0.75 -3.91
N ALA A 213 -10.87 0.42 -5.11
CA ALA A 213 -10.11 -0.81 -5.37
C ALA A 213 -8.71 -0.79 -4.72
N GLU A 214 -8.07 0.37 -4.67
CA GLU A 214 -6.83 0.56 -3.93
C GLU A 214 -7.03 0.28 -2.43
N ILE A 215 -8.13 0.81 -1.85
CA ILE A 215 -8.52 0.56 -0.45
C ILE A 215 -8.76 -0.94 -0.20
N LEU A 216 -9.39 -1.66 -1.14
CA LEU A 216 -9.55 -3.11 -1.06
C LEU A 216 -8.19 -3.82 -0.97
N LEU A 217 -7.28 -3.51 -1.90
CA LEU A 217 -5.97 -4.14 -1.96
C LEU A 217 -5.13 -3.83 -0.71
N GLN A 218 -5.12 -2.57 -0.28
CA GLN A 218 -4.48 -2.13 0.97
C GLN A 218 -5.05 -2.89 2.17
N SER A 219 -6.36 -2.99 2.29
CA SER A 219 -7.03 -3.72 3.37
C SER A 219 -6.62 -5.20 3.39
N ALA A 220 -6.58 -5.86 2.22
CA ALA A 220 -6.19 -7.25 2.11
C ALA A 220 -4.73 -7.50 2.52
N LEU A 221 -3.81 -6.64 2.08
CA LEU A 221 -2.38 -6.73 2.41
C LEU A 221 -2.13 -6.42 3.90
N LEU A 222 -2.83 -5.44 4.47
CA LEU A 222 -2.71 -5.11 5.89
C LEU A 222 -3.33 -6.18 6.79
N ASN A 223 -4.47 -6.77 6.40
CA ASN A 223 -5.04 -7.93 7.10
C ASN A 223 -4.07 -9.10 7.12
N ARG A 224 -3.32 -9.32 6.03
CA ARG A 224 -2.34 -10.41 5.92
C ARG A 224 -1.22 -10.27 6.95
N ILE A 225 -0.66 -9.07 7.12
CA ILE A 225 0.42 -8.82 8.09
C ILE A 225 -0.11 -8.75 9.53
N ALA A 226 -1.32 -8.21 9.72
CA ALA A 226 -1.98 -8.13 11.03
C ALA A 226 -2.53 -9.47 11.51
N ARG A 227 -2.66 -10.46 10.60
CA ARG A 227 -3.23 -11.80 10.84
C ARG A 227 -4.66 -11.75 11.39
N ASN A 228 -5.42 -10.72 11.00
CA ASN A 228 -6.81 -10.54 11.37
C ASN A 228 -7.53 -9.71 10.29
N LYS A 229 -8.86 -9.65 10.32
CA LYS A 229 -9.67 -8.89 9.34
C LYS A 229 -10.03 -7.46 9.78
N LYS A 230 -9.53 -7.01 10.94
CA LYS A 230 -9.90 -5.70 11.50
C LYS A 230 -9.31 -4.54 10.71
N MET A 231 -8.24 -4.76 9.94
CA MET A 231 -7.65 -3.70 9.12
C MET A 231 -8.62 -3.20 8.07
N THR A 232 -9.47 -4.06 7.49
CA THR A 232 -10.51 -3.60 6.55
C THR A 232 -11.38 -2.50 7.15
N GLY A 233 -11.89 -2.71 8.37
CA GLY A 233 -12.70 -1.70 9.08
C GLY A 233 -11.90 -0.42 9.34
N ILE A 234 -10.69 -0.54 9.91
CA ILE A 234 -9.83 0.60 10.20
C ILE A 234 -9.54 1.45 8.95
N ILE A 235 -9.27 0.81 7.81
CA ILE A 235 -8.97 1.51 6.56
C ILE A 235 -10.24 2.14 5.98
N CYS A 236 -11.37 1.42 5.94
CA CYS A 236 -12.62 1.93 5.39
C CYS A 236 -13.20 3.09 6.22
N ASP A 237 -13.10 3.01 7.54
CA ASP A 237 -13.63 4.01 8.49
C ASP A 237 -12.68 5.19 8.72
N SER A 238 -11.49 5.16 8.12
CA SER A 238 -10.53 6.25 8.23
C SER A 238 -11.14 7.57 7.74
N HIS A 239 -10.90 8.64 8.49
CA HIS A 239 -11.29 10.01 8.11
C HIS A 239 -10.78 10.42 6.72
N ARG A 240 -9.70 9.78 6.23
CA ARG A 240 -9.12 9.98 4.90
C ARG A 240 -9.89 9.29 3.78
N ASN A 241 -10.62 8.22 4.08
CA ASN A 241 -11.35 7.40 3.11
C ASN A 241 -12.87 7.57 3.17
N TYR A 242 -13.39 8.23 4.22
CA TYR A 242 -14.83 8.41 4.43
C TYR A 242 -15.56 8.97 3.20
N ARG A 243 -14.99 10.00 2.56
CA ARG A 243 -15.60 10.64 1.38
C ARG A 243 -15.64 9.69 0.18
N VAL A 244 -14.55 8.96 -0.07
CA VAL A 244 -14.49 7.94 -1.13
C VAL A 244 -15.59 6.90 -0.94
N GLY A 245 -15.87 6.49 0.30
CA GLY A 245 -16.96 5.57 0.61
C GLY A 245 -18.35 6.12 0.24
N ILE A 246 -18.59 7.41 0.45
CA ILE A 246 -19.85 8.06 0.04
C ILE A 246 -19.96 8.07 -1.49
N ASP A 247 -18.91 8.55 -2.15
CA ASP A 247 -18.93 8.78 -3.60
C ASP A 247 -19.01 7.44 -4.37
N VAL A 248 -18.28 6.41 -3.91
CA VAL A 248 -18.36 5.06 -4.53
C VAL A 248 -19.75 4.43 -4.36
N ARG A 249 -20.45 4.65 -3.25
CA ARG A 249 -21.83 4.15 -3.08
C ARG A 249 -22.80 4.83 -4.03
N GLN A 250 -22.57 6.09 -4.38
CA GLN A 250 -23.36 6.79 -5.41
C GLN A 250 -23.12 6.20 -6.80
N ILE A 251 -21.86 5.90 -7.16
CA ILE A 251 -21.51 5.19 -8.39
C ILE A 251 -22.20 3.81 -8.43
N VAL A 252 -22.09 3.04 -7.35
CA VAL A 252 -22.68 1.70 -7.26
C VAL A 252 -24.21 1.74 -7.34
N ALA A 253 -24.85 2.75 -6.73
CA ALA A 253 -26.30 2.93 -6.85
C ALA A 253 -26.75 3.29 -8.29
N ARG A 254 -25.91 3.97 -9.07
CA ARG A 254 -26.14 4.21 -10.51
C ARG A 254 -25.98 2.94 -11.36
N GLY A 255 -25.14 2.00 -10.91
CA GLY A 255 -24.94 0.69 -11.55
C GLY A 255 -24.01 0.69 -12.77
N GLN A 256 -23.50 1.86 -13.17
CA GLN A 256 -22.57 2.05 -14.29
C GLN A 256 -21.73 3.31 -14.05
N LEU A 257 -20.58 3.40 -14.74
CA LEU A 257 -19.89 4.68 -14.95
C LEU A 257 -20.58 5.47 -16.06
#